data_AF-A0A420TA77-F1
#
_entry.id   AF-A0A420TA77-F1
#
_cell.length_a   1.000
_cell.length_b   1.000
_cell.length_c   1.000
_cell.angle_alpha   90.00
_cell.angle_beta   90.00
_cell.angle_gamma   90.00
#
_symmetry.space_group_name_H-M   'P 1'
#
loop_
_entity.id
_entity.type
_entity.pdbx_description
1 polymer ?
#
loop_
_entity_poly.entity_id
_entity_poly.type
_entity_poly.pdbx_seq_one_letter_code
_entity_poly.pdbx_strand_id
1 'polypeptide(L)'
;MAVSRNGSSNTAHVNMMTDSVIANLPPDGLRVIIRSLLASHPDITASFEDATRQYLAQAQTKTSKSQLAALDVGALEKTQRIARCMLGSGQAFDGVSILERLVIRGIQIALDSPETEKQRVNSLLASLDGDLVQAMTAVTKKLAVSSGARALSPGEHDIIQALFESLAQCQRMLKDTGIDFPYGRGMLTTANILGVDSPESPKGRLNKIPSEISRPLPAKETFQLGDRILPRIFSGLWQMSSPAWGSAQISKIIDGFSTHVQNGFTAFDMADHYGDAEVLYWDNPQYIDALQYLAEDKRVARIGLCNFDTEHLEHVVESGVKIFTNQVQVGTSAITDVAGPDKMQFSLVDSRPTFKMADACSRHDIKLLTYGTLCGGFIADKWLNEPEPDVYDTNITPSQRKYYGMICSWGGWDLFQELLSVLRTVATKHGVNISNIATRWVLDFPYVGAVIIGARIGMSEHTSDNATTLGWSLDDNDRGLIEEVLDRSNRAEMFETMGDCGNEYR
;
A
#
# COMPACT_ATOMS: atom_id res chain seq x y z
N MET A 1 17.69 -26.69 -12.68
CA MET A 1 17.92 -27.63 -11.57
C MET A 1 18.42 -26.84 -10.37
N ALA A 2 17.68 -26.87 -9.26
CA ALA A 2 18.13 -26.32 -7.99
C ALA A 2 19.24 -27.23 -7.42
N VAL A 3 20.29 -26.65 -6.84
CA VAL A 3 21.43 -27.38 -6.27
C VAL A 3 21.50 -27.04 -4.78
N SER A 4 21.45 -28.07 -3.93
CA SER A 4 21.49 -27.95 -2.46
C SER A 4 22.92 -27.97 -1.91
N ARG A 5 23.09 -27.34 -0.75
CA ARG A 5 24.38 -27.00 -0.12
C ARG A 5 24.89 -27.99 0.93
N ASN A 6 24.19 -29.08 1.21
CA ASN A 6 24.65 -30.08 2.17
C ASN A 6 25.03 -31.37 1.45
N GLY A 7 26.26 -31.83 1.64
CA GLY A 7 26.84 -33.07 1.09
C GLY A 7 26.18 -34.37 1.58
N SER A 8 24.90 -34.35 1.95
CA SER A 8 24.06 -35.54 2.08
C SER A 8 23.18 -35.66 0.85
N SER A 9 23.35 -36.76 0.13
CA SER A 9 22.70 -37.15 -1.12
C SER A 9 21.19 -37.44 -1.00
N ASN A 10 20.41 -36.52 -0.44
CA ASN A 10 18.94 -36.57 -0.48
C ASN A 10 18.41 -35.26 -1.07
N THR A 11 18.68 -35.04 -2.36
CA THR A 11 17.78 -34.22 -3.17
C THR A 11 16.45 -34.95 -3.23
N ALA A 12 15.44 -34.48 -2.50
CA ALA A 12 14.07 -34.87 -2.79
C ALA A 12 13.80 -34.43 -4.23
N HIS A 13 13.71 -35.39 -5.16
CA HIS A 13 13.27 -35.11 -6.51
C HIS A 13 11.90 -34.44 -6.41
N VAL A 14 11.73 -33.27 -7.04
CA VAL A 14 10.38 -32.73 -7.25
C VAL A 14 9.63 -33.82 -8.00
N ASN A 15 8.51 -34.28 -7.41
CA ASN A 15 7.67 -35.31 -8.01
C ASN A 15 7.39 -34.92 -9.47
N MET A 16 7.55 -35.85 -10.43
CA MET A 16 7.38 -35.55 -11.85
C MET A 16 6.00 -34.95 -12.17
N MET A 17 4.97 -35.32 -11.41
CA MET A 17 3.65 -34.70 -11.54
C MET A 17 3.65 -33.22 -11.10
N THR A 18 4.39 -32.88 -10.04
CA THR A 18 4.57 -31.49 -9.59
C THR A 18 5.42 -30.69 -10.58
N ASP A 19 6.46 -31.29 -11.16
CA ASP A 19 7.26 -30.65 -12.20
C ASP A 19 6.41 -30.37 -13.45
N SER A 20 5.50 -31.29 -13.80
CA SER A 20 4.55 -31.10 -14.89
C SER A 20 3.59 -29.94 -14.62
N VAL A 21 3.15 -29.75 -13.37
CA VAL A 21 2.36 -28.57 -12.96
C VAL A 21 3.21 -27.29 -13.14
N ILE A 22 4.44 -27.26 -12.63
CA ILE A 22 5.33 -26.08 -12.75
C ILE A 22 5.63 -25.74 -14.21
N ALA A 23 5.86 -26.75 -15.05
CA ALA A 23 6.23 -26.57 -16.46
C ALA A 23 5.09 -26.03 -17.32
N ASN A 24 3.83 -26.33 -16.96
CA ASN A 24 2.66 -25.96 -17.77
C ASN A 24 1.88 -24.77 -17.21
N LEU A 25 2.07 -24.42 -15.93
CA LEU A 25 1.43 -23.24 -15.36
C LEU A 25 1.96 -21.94 -15.99
N PRO A 26 1.08 -20.98 -16.34
CA PRO A 26 1.53 -19.67 -16.76
C PRO A 26 2.27 -18.97 -15.60
N PRO A 27 3.21 -18.04 -15.90
CA PRO A 27 3.96 -17.31 -14.87
C PRO A 27 3.07 -16.62 -13.83
N ASP A 28 1.90 -16.12 -14.22
CA ASP A 28 0.96 -15.50 -13.29
C ASP A 28 0.28 -16.52 -12.36
N GLY A 29 -0.07 -17.70 -12.89
CA GLY A 29 -0.54 -18.82 -12.06
C GLY A 29 0.49 -19.24 -11.02
N LEU A 30 1.76 -19.34 -11.41
CA LEU A 30 2.86 -19.61 -10.46
C LEU A 30 2.98 -18.52 -9.38
N ARG A 31 2.84 -17.24 -9.73
CA ARG A 31 2.88 -16.13 -8.75
C ARG A 31 1.75 -16.22 -7.75
N VAL A 32 0.54 -16.57 -8.19
CA VAL A 32 -0.62 -16.71 -7.30
C VAL A 32 -0.42 -17.89 -6.36
N ILE A 33 0.00 -19.04 -6.87
CA ILE A 33 0.27 -20.22 -6.05
C ILE A 33 1.38 -19.96 -5.03
N ILE A 34 2.49 -19.33 -5.43
CA ILE A 34 3.58 -19.01 -4.49
C ILE A 34 3.10 -18.06 -3.40
N ARG A 35 2.34 -17.02 -3.74
CA ARG A 35 1.76 -16.12 -2.72
C ARG A 35 0.82 -16.87 -1.79
N SER A 36 -0.01 -17.77 -2.32
CA SER A 36 -0.91 -18.62 -1.54
C SER A 36 -0.17 -19.53 -0.56
N LEU A 37 0.93 -20.14 -1.00
CA LEU A 37 1.80 -20.94 -0.13
C LEU A 37 2.42 -20.11 0.98
N LEU A 38 2.95 -18.91 0.66
CA LEU A 38 3.58 -18.02 1.64
C LEU A 38 2.59 -17.47 2.67
N ALA A 39 1.36 -17.18 2.25
CA ALA A 39 0.28 -16.74 3.12
C ALA A 39 -0.20 -17.87 4.06
N SER A 40 -0.46 -19.04 3.50
CA SER A 40 -1.06 -20.16 4.24
C SER A 40 -0.05 -20.91 5.12
N HIS A 41 1.24 -20.79 4.82
CA HIS A 41 2.33 -21.50 5.51
C HIS A 41 3.49 -20.51 5.74
N PRO A 42 3.43 -19.68 6.80
CA PRO A 42 4.44 -18.67 7.07
C PRO A 42 5.86 -19.24 7.21
N ASP A 43 5.99 -20.50 7.63
CA ASP A 43 7.24 -21.25 7.74
C ASP A 43 7.98 -21.44 6.40
N ILE A 44 7.25 -21.36 5.27
CA ILE A 44 7.85 -21.44 3.93
C ILE A 44 8.59 -20.15 3.56
N THR A 45 8.24 -19.00 4.16
CA THR A 45 8.79 -17.69 3.78
C THR A 45 10.30 -17.66 3.80
N ALA A 46 10.92 -18.09 4.91
CA ALA A 46 12.38 -18.12 5.04
C ALA A 46 13.04 -19.02 3.98
N SER A 47 12.40 -20.14 3.64
CA SER A 47 12.88 -21.08 2.62
C SER A 47 12.74 -20.52 1.20
N PHE A 48 11.63 -19.84 0.90
CA PHE A 48 11.42 -19.17 -0.38
C PHE A 48 12.41 -18.02 -0.60
N GLU A 49 12.63 -17.21 0.43
CA GLU A 49 13.64 -16.16 0.39
C GLU A 49 15.04 -16.75 0.18
N ASP A 50 15.38 -17.85 0.86
CA ASP A 50 16.69 -18.50 0.67
C ASP A 50 16.88 -19.06 -0.74
N ALA A 51 15.87 -19.74 -1.27
CA ALA A 51 15.87 -20.21 -2.65
C ALA A 51 16.01 -19.03 -3.64
N THR A 52 15.37 -17.90 -3.35
CA THR A 52 15.50 -16.66 -4.13
C THR A 52 16.93 -16.14 -4.08
N ARG A 53 17.55 -16.03 -2.89
CA ARG A 53 18.95 -15.59 -2.73
C ARG A 53 19.90 -16.49 -3.52
N GLN A 54 19.71 -17.81 -3.46
CA GLN A 54 20.53 -18.77 -4.21
C GLN A 54 20.37 -18.62 -5.73
N TYR A 55 19.13 -18.46 -6.20
CA TYR A 55 18.86 -18.20 -7.62
C TYR A 55 19.54 -16.92 -8.10
N LEU A 56 19.44 -15.84 -7.31
CA LEU A 56 20.04 -14.55 -7.65
C LEU A 56 21.57 -14.63 -7.68
N ALA A 57 22.19 -15.31 -6.71
CA ALA A 57 23.64 -15.54 -6.70
C ALA A 57 24.11 -16.30 -7.96
N GLN A 58 23.37 -17.32 -8.38
CA GLN A 58 23.66 -18.06 -9.62
C GLN A 58 23.45 -17.19 -10.87
N ALA A 59 22.41 -16.35 -10.91
CA ALA A 59 22.16 -15.44 -12.02
C ALA A 59 23.26 -14.36 -12.15
N GLN A 60 23.77 -13.87 -11.02
CA GLN A 60 24.85 -12.88 -10.98
C GLN A 60 26.20 -13.44 -11.44
N THR A 61 26.56 -14.69 -11.11
CA THR A 61 27.81 -15.31 -11.60
C THR A 61 27.89 -15.43 -13.13
N LYS A 62 26.75 -15.36 -13.83
CA LYS A 62 26.68 -15.39 -15.30
C LYS A 62 26.76 -14.01 -15.96
N THR A 63 26.64 -12.93 -15.18
CA THR A 63 26.58 -11.55 -15.69
C THR A 63 27.86 -10.83 -15.29
N SER A 64 28.78 -10.63 -16.23
CA SER A 64 30.09 -10.00 -15.98
C SER A 64 29.96 -8.51 -15.64
N LYS A 65 30.86 -8.00 -14.77
CA LYS A 65 31.03 -6.56 -14.45
C LYS A 65 31.17 -5.66 -15.70
N SER A 66 31.58 -6.21 -16.83
CA SER A 66 31.79 -5.46 -18.09
C SER A 66 30.51 -5.16 -18.89
N GLN A 67 29.32 -5.66 -18.50
CA GLN A 67 28.08 -5.47 -19.26
C GLN A 67 27.21 -4.29 -18.80
N LEU A 68 27.49 -3.65 -17.64
CA LEU A 68 26.61 -2.60 -17.11
C LEU A 68 26.73 -1.24 -17.84
N ALA A 69 27.89 -0.91 -18.40
CA ALA A 69 28.09 0.34 -19.15
C ALA A 69 27.34 0.38 -20.50
N ALA A 70 26.89 -0.78 -21.00
CA ALA A 70 26.21 -0.95 -22.28
C ALA A 70 24.71 -1.25 -22.13
N LEU A 71 24.13 -1.08 -20.93
CA LEU A 71 22.71 -1.36 -20.72
C LEU A 71 21.86 -0.35 -21.49
N ASP A 72 21.02 -0.85 -22.38
CA ASP A 72 19.88 -0.11 -22.90
C ASP A 72 18.75 -0.03 -21.86
N VAL A 73 17.66 0.65 -22.20
CA VAL A 73 16.49 0.84 -21.32
C VAL A 73 15.93 -0.52 -20.85
N GLY A 74 15.85 -1.53 -21.72
CA GLY A 74 15.28 -2.84 -21.38
C GLY A 74 16.18 -3.66 -20.45
N ALA A 75 17.49 -3.59 -20.66
CA ALA A 75 18.46 -4.26 -19.80
C ALA A 75 18.54 -3.59 -18.41
N LEU A 76 18.31 -2.27 -18.34
CA LEU A 76 18.16 -1.54 -17.08
C LEU A 76 16.91 -2.01 -16.32
N GLU A 77 15.75 -2.07 -16.98
CA GLU A 77 14.49 -2.58 -16.39
C GLU A 77 14.63 -4.03 -15.86
N LYS A 78 15.40 -4.88 -16.55
CA LYS A 78 15.68 -6.25 -16.08
C LYS A 78 16.55 -6.25 -14.83
N THR A 79 17.57 -5.40 -14.78
CA THR A 79 18.48 -5.30 -13.63
C THR A 79 17.79 -4.66 -12.42
N GLN A 80 16.89 -3.71 -12.65
CA GLN A 80 16.02 -3.13 -11.62
C GLN A 80 15.17 -4.20 -10.94
N ARG A 81 14.59 -5.14 -11.71
CA ARG A 81 13.84 -6.28 -11.15
C ARG A 81 14.70 -7.19 -10.26
N ILE A 82 15.95 -7.40 -10.61
CA ILE A 82 16.91 -8.16 -9.78
C ILE A 82 17.13 -7.43 -8.44
N ALA A 83 17.34 -6.12 -8.47
CA ALA A 83 17.48 -5.33 -7.25
C ALA A 83 16.26 -5.48 -6.34
N ARG A 84 15.03 -5.39 -6.89
CA ARG A 84 13.78 -5.61 -6.13
C ARG A 84 13.73 -6.99 -5.47
N CYS A 85 14.10 -8.05 -6.18
CA CYS A 85 14.16 -9.39 -5.61
C CYS A 85 15.18 -9.48 -4.47
N MET A 86 16.32 -8.79 -4.56
CA MET A 86 17.31 -8.74 -3.47
C MET A 86 16.76 -8.02 -2.24
N LEU A 87 16.13 -6.87 -2.44
CA LEU A 87 15.50 -6.12 -1.34
C LEU A 87 14.42 -6.96 -0.65
N GLY A 88 13.57 -7.63 -1.43
CA GLY A 88 12.49 -8.49 -0.92
C GLY A 88 12.94 -9.83 -0.32
N SER A 89 14.21 -10.23 -0.46
CA SER A 89 14.76 -11.48 0.11
C SER A 89 15.78 -11.23 1.22
N GLY A 90 15.76 -10.04 1.83
CA GLY A 90 16.61 -9.67 2.97
C GLY A 90 18.05 -9.25 2.61
N GLN A 91 18.39 -9.20 1.31
CA GLN A 91 19.69 -8.75 0.80
C GLN A 91 19.74 -7.24 0.56
N ALA A 92 19.37 -6.44 1.57
CA ALA A 92 19.23 -4.99 1.45
C ALA A 92 20.48 -4.30 0.85
N PHE A 93 21.67 -4.54 1.42
CA PHE A 93 22.92 -3.91 0.98
C PHE A 93 23.39 -4.38 -0.42
N ASP A 94 23.13 -5.63 -0.80
CA ASP A 94 23.41 -6.11 -2.16
C ASP A 94 22.49 -5.43 -3.18
N GLY A 95 21.21 -5.26 -2.82
CA GLY A 95 20.23 -4.50 -3.61
C GLY A 95 20.65 -3.03 -3.78
N VAL A 96 21.08 -2.37 -2.71
CA VAL A 96 21.66 -1.01 -2.75
C VAL A 96 22.83 -0.93 -3.72
N SER A 97 23.75 -1.90 -3.66
CA SER A 97 24.91 -1.96 -4.54
C SER A 97 24.52 -2.09 -6.02
N ILE A 98 23.41 -2.77 -6.34
CA ILE A 98 22.89 -2.81 -7.71
C ILE A 98 22.29 -1.46 -8.11
N LEU A 99 21.47 -0.87 -7.24
CA LEU A 99 20.80 0.41 -7.52
C LEU A 99 21.80 1.55 -7.73
N GLU A 100 22.89 1.56 -6.96
CA GLU A 100 24.02 2.50 -7.12
C GLU A 100 24.55 2.53 -8.56
N ARG A 101 24.69 1.36 -9.20
CA ARG A 101 25.12 1.29 -10.60
C ARG A 101 24.02 1.72 -11.58
N LEU A 102 22.75 1.45 -11.25
CA LEU A 102 21.63 1.78 -12.12
C LEU A 102 21.34 3.28 -12.17
N VAL A 103 21.56 4.01 -11.07
CA VAL A 103 21.22 5.44 -11.03
C VAL A 103 22.04 6.26 -12.02
N ILE A 104 23.36 6.04 -12.09
CA ILE A 104 24.26 6.73 -13.04
C ILE A 104 23.85 6.39 -14.47
N ARG A 105 23.62 5.09 -14.76
CA ARG A 105 23.26 4.66 -16.10
C ARG A 105 21.90 5.21 -16.53
N GLY A 106 20.94 5.31 -15.61
CA GLY A 106 19.64 5.93 -15.87
C GLY A 106 19.78 7.39 -16.34
N ILE A 107 20.66 8.18 -15.70
CA ILE A 107 20.90 9.56 -16.13
C ILE A 107 21.59 9.63 -17.49
N GLN A 108 22.57 8.77 -17.76
CA GLN A 108 23.21 8.72 -19.09
C GLN A 108 22.18 8.46 -20.18
N ILE A 109 21.30 7.47 -19.98
CA ILE A 109 20.19 7.19 -20.90
C ILE A 109 19.27 8.42 -21.06
N ALA A 110 18.94 9.10 -19.96
CA ALA A 110 18.10 10.28 -20.00
C ALA A 110 18.70 11.44 -20.82
N LEU A 111 20.03 11.58 -20.82
CA LEU A 111 20.74 12.59 -21.60
C LEU A 111 20.88 12.19 -23.07
N ASP A 112 21.00 10.89 -23.36
CA ASP A 112 21.26 10.36 -24.70
C ASP A 112 19.97 10.01 -25.47
N SER A 113 18.83 9.82 -24.79
CA SER A 113 17.58 9.35 -25.39
C SER A 113 16.87 10.41 -26.24
N PRO A 114 16.29 10.02 -27.39
CA PRO A 114 15.48 10.91 -28.22
C PRO A 114 14.15 11.28 -27.53
N GLU A 115 13.53 12.39 -27.96
CA GLU A 115 12.28 12.90 -27.38
C GLU A 115 11.14 11.85 -27.39
N THR A 116 11.14 10.95 -28.38
CA THR A 116 10.16 9.85 -28.49
C THR A 116 10.23 8.83 -27.36
N GLU A 117 11.38 8.66 -26.70
CA GLU A 117 11.55 7.72 -25.57
C GLU A 117 11.49 8.40 -24.20
N LYS A 118 11.45 9.73 -24.16
CA LYS A 118 11.54 10.52 -22.93
C LYS A 118 10.49 10.17 -21.89
N GLN A 119 9.26 9.84 -22.30
CA GLN A 119 8.21 9.41 -21.37
C GLN A 119 8.54 8.06 -20.71
N ARG A 120 9.06 7.09 -21.48
CA ARG A 120 9.48 5.78 -20.96
C ARG A 120 10.65 5.93 -20.01
N VAL A 121 11.65 6.73 -20.39
CA VAL A 121 12.82 7.01 -19.56
C VAL A 121 12.40 7.72 -18.27
N ASN A 122 11.58 8.77 -18.33
CA ASN A 122 11.09 9.46 -17.13
C ASN A 122 10.35 8.53 -16.16
N SER A 123 9.55 7.61 -16.70
CA SER A 123 8.84 6.60 -15.90
C SER A 123 9.81 5.62 -15.24
N LEU A 124 10.86 5.20 -15.95
CA LEU A 124 11.93 4.37 -15.43
C LEU A 124 12.71 5.07 -14.31
N LEU A 125 13.08 6.34 -14.48
CA LEU A 125 13.80 7.11 -13.47
C LEU A 125 12.96 7.33 -12.21
N ALA A 126 11.66 7.63 -12.37
CA ALA A 126 10.74 7.76 -11.23
C ALA A 126 10.56 6.44 -10.47
N SER A 127 10.52 5.33 -11.21
CA SER A 127 10.47 3.96 -10.67
C SER A 127 11.76 3.61 -9.91
N LEU A 128 12.93 3.98 -10.45
CA LEU A 128 14.23 3.82 -9.76
C LEU A 128 14.32 4.65 -8.48
N ASP A 129 13.83 5.90 -8.51
CA ASP A 129 13.78 6.74 -7.30
C ASP A 129 12.90 6.09 -6.21
N GLY A 130 11.78 5.47 -6.60
CA GLY A 130 10.96 4.68 -5.68
C GLY A 130 11.70 3.44 -5.12
N ASP A 131 12.49 2.75 -5.94
CA ASP A 131 13.31 1.61 -5.48
C ASP A 131 14.43 2.04 -4.53
N LEU A 132 15.01 3.23 -4.69
CA LEU A 132 15.98 3.79 -3.75
C LEU A 132 15.35 4.02 -2.37
N VAL A 133 14.13 4.57 -2.33
CA VAL A 133 13.38 4.74 -1.08
C VAL A 133 13.13 3.37 -0.42
N GLN A 134 12.66 2.38 -1.18
CA GLN A 134 12.47 1.02 -0.66
C GLN A 134 13.76 0.39 -0.16
N ALA A 135 14.88 0.60 -0.85
CA ALA A 135 16.17 0.08 -0.44
C ALA A 135 16.59 0.65 0.91
N MET A 136 16.42 1.97 1.10
CA MET A 136 16.71 2.63 2.38
C MET A 136 15.76 2.14 3.48
N THR A 137 14.48 1.93 3.18
CA THR A 137 13.52 1.31 4.11
C THR A 137 13.96 -0.11 4.51
N ALA A 138 14.41 -0.93 3.57
CA ALA A 138 14.92 -2.27 3.85
C ALA A 138 16.21 -2.24 4.70
N VAL A 139 17.09 -1.26 4.46
CA VAL A 139 18.27 -1.01 5.29
C VAL A 139 17.85 -0.65 6.71
N THR A 140 16.93 0.29 6.90
CA THR A 140 16.42 0.68 8.22
C THR A 140 15.84 -0.52 8.97
N LYS A 141 15.04 -1.36 8.31
CA LYS A 141 14.52 -2.61 8.91
C LYS A 141 15.64 -3.54 9.36
N LYS A 142 16.72 -3.66 8.57
CA LYS A 142 17.88 -4.51 8.91
C LYS A 142 18.76 -3.93 10.03
N LEU A 143 18.67 -2.62 10.28
CA LEU A 143 19.33 -1.95 11.40
C LEU A 143 18.48 -1.93 12.67
N ALA A 144 17.18 -2.21 12.59
CA ALA A 144 16.29 -2.22 13.74
C ALA A 144 16.71 -3.28 14.76
N VAL A 145 16.77 -2.88 16.03
CA VAL A 145 17.03 -3.72 17.20
C VAL A 145 16.05 -3.29 18.31
N SER A 146 15.90 -4.10 19.36
CA SER A 146 14.95 -3.80 20.45
C SER A 146 15.15 -2.43 21.12
N SER A 147 16.36 -1.87 21.08
CA SER A 147 16.70 -0.55 21.64
C SER A 147 16.66 0.60 20.61
N GLY A 148 16.10 0.40 19.42
CA GLY A 148 16.06 1.40 18.34
C GLY A 148 16.76 0.90 17.07
N ALA A 149 17.82 1.57 16.63
CA ALA A 149 18.61 1.15 15.48
C ALA A 149 20.09 1.00 15.84
N ARG A 150 20.73 -0.09 15.38
CA ARG A 150 22.18 -0.25 15.49
C ARG A 150 22.89 0.66 14.48
N ALA A 151 24.14 1.01 14.78
CA ALA A 151 25.00 1.68 13.82
C ALA A 151 25.31 0.78 12.61
N LEU A 152 25.59 1.42 11.47
CA LEU A 152 26.17 0.78 10.31
C LEU A 152 27.58 0.26 10.65
N SER A 153 27.89 -0.96 10.21
CA SER A 153 29.29 -1.41 10.17
C SER A 153 30.07 -0.62 9.10
N PRO A 154 31.41 -0.57 9.14
CA PRO A 154 32.20 0.16 8.14
C PRO A 154 31.87 -0.24 6.69
N GLY A 155 31.76 -1.53 6.41
CA GLY A 155 31.42 -2.01 5.05
C GLY A 155 29.99 -1.67 4.62
N GLU A 156 29.03 -1.69 5.55
CA GLU A 156 27.66 -1.25 5.25
C GLU A 156 27.62 0.27 5.00
N HIS A 157 28.35 1.04 5.80
CA HIS A 157 28.50 2.49 5.63
C HIS A 157 29.10 2.82 4.25
N ASP A 158 30.17 2.14 3.84
CA ASP A 158 30.81 2.34 2.53
C ASP A 158 29.84 2.10 1.37
N ILE A 159 28.94 1.11 1.48
CA ILE A 159 27.92 0.83 0.45
C ILE A 159 26.91 1.99 0.34
N ILE A 160 26.40 2.48 1.48
CA ILE A 160 25.43 3.59 1.48
C ILE A 160 26.11 4.89 1.03
N GLN A 161 27.35 5.12 1.46
CA GLN A 161 28.17 6.27 1.06
C GLN A 161 28.42 6.27 -0.45
N ALA A 162 28.78 5.13 -1.04
CA ALA A 162 28.97 4.99 -2.49
C ALA A 162 27.69 5.33 -3.26
N LEU A 163 26.52 4.85 -2.80
CA LEU A 163 25.24 5.23 -3.40
C LEU A 163 25.01 6.75 -3.33
N PHE A 164 25.27 7.37 -2.17
CA PHE A 164 25.10 8.81 -1.99
C PHE A 164 26.01 9.62 -2.92
N GLU A 165 27.25 9.20 -3.10
CA GLU A 165 28.20 9.82 -4.03
C GLU A 165 27.77 9.68 -5.49
N SER A 166 27.26 8.52 -5.88
CA SER A 166 26.69 8.27 -7.22
C SER A 166 25.44 9.13 -7.47
N LEU A 167 24.58 9.33 -6.48
CA LEU A 167 23.44 10.24 -6.55
C LEU A 167 23.88 11.71 -6.69
N ALA A 168 24.89 12.12 -5.91
CA ALA A 168 25.46 13.46 -6.03
C ALA A 168 26.14 13.68 -7.40
N GLN A 169 26.75 12.65 -7.97
CA GLN A 169 27.28 12.68 -9.33
C GLN A 169 26.17 12.85 -10.37
N CYS A 170 25.08 12.09 -10.26
CA CYS A 170 23.90 12.24 -11.12
C CYS A 170 23.35 13.68 -11.08
N GLN A 171 23.30 14.30 -9.90
CA GLN A 171 22.86 15.69 -9.76
C GLN A 171 23.82 16.66 -10.48
N ARG A 172 25.13 16.44 -10.41
CA ARG A 172 26.13 17.23 -11.15
C ARG A 172 26.02 17.03 -12.67
N MET A 173 25.71 15.83 -13.14
CA MET A 173 25.55 15.53 -14.58
C MET A 173 24.35 16.26 -15.20
N LEU A 174 23.29 16.49 -14.43
CA LEU A 174 22.11 17.21 -14.87
C LEU A 174 22.22 18.73 -14.66
N LYS A 175 23.33 19.20 -14.08
CA LYS A 175 23.54 20.64 -13.92
C LYS A 175 23.61 21.30 -15.29
N ASP A 176 22.87 22.39 -15.45
CA ASP A 176 22.81 23.20 -16.68
C ASP A 176 22.18 22.52 -17.91
N THR A 177 21.58 21.32 -17.76
CA THR A 177 20.85 20.64 -18.85
C THR A 177 19.37 21.02 -18.92
N GLY A 178 18.84 21.66 -17.87
CA GLY A 178 17.42 21.98 -17.73
C GLY A 178 16.54 20.77 -17.38
N ILE A 179 17.12 19.59 -17.14
CA ILE A 179 16.41 18.39 -16.71
C ILE A 179 16.38 18.35 -15.18
N ASP A 180 15.18 18.20 -14.61
CA ASP A 180 15.01 18.04 -13.16
C ASP A 180 15.70 16.78 -12.64
N PHE A 181 16.31 16.88 -11.45
CA PHE A 181 16.95 15.74 -10.80
C PHE A 181 15.90 14.69 -10.38
N PRO A 182 15.94 13.46 -10.96
CA PRO A 182 14.85 12.50 -10.79
C PRO A 182 14.93 11.70 -9.48
N TYR A 183 16.09 11.67 -8.81
CA TYR A 183 16.35 10.80 -7.65
C TYR A 183 16.30 11.54 -6.30
N GLY A 184 15.50 12.61 -6.22
CA GLY A 184 15.46 13.49 -5.05
C GLY A 184 15.01 12.78 -3.77
N ARG A 185 14.08 11.82 -3.85
CA ARG A 185 13.60 11.08 -2.67
C ARG A 185 14.66 10.09 -2.20
N GLY A 186 15.23 9.31 -3.12
CA GLY A 186 16.31 8.38 -2.84
C GLY A 186 17.54 9.06 -2.24
N MET A 187 17.93 10.24 -2.75
CA MET A 187 19.05 11.01 -2.19
C MET A 187 18.78 11.48 -0.77
N LEU A 188 17.55 11.93 -0.48
CA LEU A 188 17.16 12.35 0.87
C LEU A 188 17.17 11.20 1.88
N THR A 189 16.56 10.05 1.53
CA THR A 189 16.52 8.89 2.44
C THR A 189 17.91 8.30 2.66
N THR A 190 18.77 8.30 1.63
CA THR A 190 20.17 7.87 1.74
C THR A 190 20.96 8.79 2.66
N ALA A 191 20.81 10.12 2.52
CA ALA A 191 21.46 11.11 3.38
C ALA A 191 21.05 10.95 4.85
N ASN A 192 19.76 10.70 5.11
CA ASN A 192 19.25 10.49 6.47
C ASN A 192 19.88 9.27 7.15
N ILE A 193 20.09 8.16 6.43
CA ILE A 193 20.75 6.96 6.97
C ILE A 193 22.22 7.22 7.30
N LEU A 194 22.90 8.04 6.50
CA LEU A 194 24.29 8.44 6.74
C LEU A 194 24.43 9.53 7.83
N GLY A 195 23.34 10.19 8.21
CA GLY A 195 23.36 11.34 9.12
C GLY A 195 24.06 12.56 8.51
N VAL A 196 24.06 12.69 7.18
CA VAL A 196 24.67 13.82 6.45
C VAL A 196 23.60 14.76 5.91
N ASP A 197 23.97 16.03 5.74
CA ASP A 197 23.08 16.99 5.10
C ASP A 197 22.94 16.69 3.60
N SER A 198 21.70 16.58 3.14
CA SER A 198 21.42 16.50 1.71
C SER A 198 21.66 17.86 1.03
N PRO A 199 22.24 17.91 -0.19
CA PRO A 199 22.37 19.14 -0.97
C PRO A 199 21.02 19.86 -1.20
N GLU A 200 19.92 19.10 -1.15
CA GLU A 200 18.55 19.60 -1.15
C GLU A 200 17.88 19.46 0.23
N SER A 201 18.56 19.92 1.29
CA SER A 201 17.98 19.89 2.63
C SER A 201 16.57 20.51 2.64
N PRO A 202 15.62 19.97 3.43
CA PRO A 202 14.27 20.54 3.57
C PRO A 202 14.29 22.04 3.91
N LYS A 203 15.31 22.48 4.66
CA LYS A 203 15.54 23.89 5.02
C LYS A 203 15.69 24.81 3.80
N GLY A 204 16.30 24.34 2.71
CA GLY A 204 16.41 25.09 1.45
C GLY A 204 15.11 25.15 0.64
N ARG A 205 14.24 24.13 0.74
CA ARG A 205 12.92 24.11 0.07
C ARG A 205 11.86 24.92 0.82
N LEU A 206 11.90 24.93 2.16
CA LEU A 206 11.01 25.74 3.01
C LEU A 206 11.16 27.24 2.71
N ASN A 207 12.35 27.70 2.33
CA ASN A 207 12.62 29.10 1.96
C ASN A 207 12.09 29.49 0.56
N LYS A 208 11.59 28.53 -0.23
CA LYS A 208 10.95 28.76 -1.54
C LYS A 208 9.43 28.65 -1.49
N ILE A 209 8.84 28.48 -0.30
CA ILE A 209 7.39 28.49 -0.13
C ILE A 209 6.88 29.89 -0.51
N PRO A 210 5.98 30.04 -1.50
CA PRO A 210 5.38 31.32 -1.82
C PRO A 210 4.78 31.93 -0.55
N SER A 211 5.03 33.22 -0.31
CA SER A 211 4.53 33.92 0.88
C SER A 211 2.99 33.97 0.95
N GLU A 212 2.32 33.71 -0.17
CA GLU A 212 0.86 33.64 -0.28
C GLU A 212 0.44 32.28 -0.86
N ILE A 213 0.40 31.25 -0.02
CA ILE A 213 -0.38 30.05 -0.33
C ILE A 213 -1.82 30.34 0.08
N SER A 214 -2.73 30.37 -0.91
CA SER A 214 -4.16 30.50 -0.64
C SER A 214 -4.60 29.43 0.36
N ARG A 215 -5.42 29.82 1.34
CA ARG A 215 -5.97 28.86 2.30
C ARG A 215 -6.77 27.80 1.53
N PRO A 216 -6.65 26.52 1.89
CA PRO A 216 -7.43 25.47 1.26
C PRO A 216 -8.92 25.74 1.47
N LEU A 217 -9.75 25.32 0.50
CA LEU A 217 -11.18 25.37 0.65
C LEU A 217 -11.60 24.55 1.89
N PRO A 218 -12.54 25.05 2.71
CA PRO A 218 -13.09 24.25 3.79
C PRO A 218 -13.69 22.95 3.25
N ALA A 219 -13.53 21.86 3.97
CA ALA A 219 -14.17 20.60 3.63
C ALA A 219 -15.70 20.77 3.65
N LYS A 220 -16.38 20.25 2.62
CA LYS A 220 -17.85 20.35 2.48
C LYS A 220 -18.58 19.67 3.64
N GLU A 221 -18.07 18.54 4.12
CA GLU A 221 -18.57 17.83 5.30
C GLU A 221 -17.43 17.53 6.25
N THR A 222 -17.73 17.62 7.54
CA THR A 222 -16.77 17.36 8.61
C THR A 222 -17.41 16.53 9.73
N PHE A 223 -16.57 15.98 10.60
CA PHE A 223 -16.98 15.35 11.84
C PHE A 223 -16.10 15.82 12.99
N GLN A 224 -16.65 15.78 14.21
CA GLN A 224 -15.92 16.08 15.43
C GLN A 224 -15.17 14.83 15.90
N LEU A 225 -13.87 14.95 16.16
CA LEU A 225 -13.04 13.94 16.79
C LEU A 225 -12.42 14.54 18.06
N GLY A 226 -13.04 14.35 19.23
CA GLY A 226 -12.59 15.04 20.45
C GLY A 226 -12.72 16.56 20.32
N ASP A 227 -11.61 17.29 20.39
CA ASP A 227 -11.56 18.77 20.23
C ASP A 227 -11.24 19.25 18.80
N ARG A 228 -11.16 18.36 17.79
CA ARG A 228 -10.86 18.72 16.40
C ARG A 228 -12.01 18.43 15.46
N ILE A 229 -12.11 19.27 14.43
CA ILE A 229 -13.01 19.09 13.30
C ILE A 229 -12.17 18.55 12.13
N LEU A 230 -12.57 17.42 11.57
CA LEU A 230 -11.86 16.73 10.49
C LEU A 230 -12.76 16.52 9.28
N PRO A 231 -12.22 16.51 8.04
CA PRO A 231 -13.00 16.21 6.84
C PRO A 231 -13.51 14.76 6.86
N ARG A 232 -14.63 14.48 6.20
CA ARG A 232 -15.16 13.11 6.10
C ARG A 232 -14.50 12.23 5.02
N ILE A 233 -13.59 12.78 4.22
CA ILE A 233 -12.79 12.00 3.24
C ILE A 233 -11.31 12.20 3.52
N PHE A 234 -10.59 11.09 3.69
CA PHE A 234 -9.14 11.07 3.88
C PHE A 234 -8.46 10.53 2.61
N SER A 235 -7.32 11.12 2.24
CA SER A 235 -6.51 10.66 1.12
C SER A 235 -5.47 9.64 1.60
N GLY A 236 -5.63 8.39 1.21
CA GLY A 236 -4.69 7.33 1.60
C GLY A 236 -3.51 7.22 0.66
N LEU A 237 -2.30 7.16 1.24
CA LEU A 237 -1.03 7.22 0.51
C LEU A 237 -0.36 5.86 0.31
N TRP A 238 -1.03 4.75 0.63
CA TRP A 238 -0.46 3.39 0.51
C TRP A 238 0.01 3.04 -0.91
N GLN A 239 -0.56 3.67 -1.95
CA GLN A 239 -0.13 3.47 -3.34
C GLN A 239 1.28 4.04 -3.61
N MET A 240 1.82 4.84 -2.69
CA MET A 240 3.21 5.33 -2.74
C MET A 240 4.22 4.36 -2.08
N SER A 241 3.76 3.27 -1.44
CA SER A 241 4.63 2.29 -0.78
C SER A 241 5.54 1.52 -1.73
N SER A 242 5.15 1.41 -3.01
CA SER A 242 5.93 0.66 -3.99
C SER A 242 5.71 1.10 -5.43
N PRO A 243 6.78 1.12 -6.27
CA PRO A 243 6.63 1.29 -7.71
C PRO A 243 5.67 0.29 -8.38
N ALA A 244 5.39 -0.85 -7.73
CA ALA A 244 4.39 -1.82 -8.19
C ALA A 244 2.97 -1.23 -8.32
N TRP A 245 2.67 -0.14 -7.62
CA TRP A 245 1.39 0.58 -7.66
C TRP A 245 1.41 1.81 -8.57
N GLY A 246 2.56 2.10 -9.19
CA GLY A 246 2.82 3.30 -9.97
C GLY A 246 3.97 4.12 -9.40
N SER A 247 4.53 5.03 -10.20
CA SER A 247 5.57 5.96 -9.76
C SER A 247 5.44 7.28 -10.50
N ALA A 248 5.69 8.37 -9.78
CA ALA A 248 5.74 9.73 -10.30
C ALA A 248 7.00 10.44 -9.80
N GLN A 249 7.44 11.45 -10.56
CA GLN A 249 8.53 12.34 -10.15
C GLN A 249 8.10 13.20 -8.95
N ILE A 250 9.07 13.64 -8.15
CA ILE A 250 8.81 14.42 -6.93
C ILE A 250 8.07 15.74 -7.21
N SER A 251 8.39 16.42 -8.32
CA SER A 251 7.69 17.65 -8.74
C SER A 251 6.20 17.39 -8.97
N LYS A 252 5.86 16.36 -9.75
CA LYS A 252 4.48 15.94 -9.98
C LYS A 252 3.75 15.51 -8.70
N ILE A 253 4.45 14.86 -7.77
CA ILE A 253 3.88 14.50 -6.47
C ILE A 253 3.54 15.76 -5.67
N ILE A 254 4.46 16.73 -5.61
CA ILE A 254 4.25 18.01 -4.91
C ILE A 254 3.09 18.81 -5.53
N ASP A 255 3.01 18.85 -6.86
CA ASP A 255 1.91 19.50 -7.59
C ASP A 255 0.56 18.81 -7.30
N GLY A 256 0.55 17.48 -7.27
CA GLY A 256 -0.64 16.70 -6.91
C GLY A 256 -1.08 16.90 -5.46
N PHE A 257 -0.15 16.97 -4.51
CA PHE A 257 -0.45 17.33 -3.12
C PHE A 257 -1.05 18.73 -3.01
N SER A 258 -0.46 19.69 -3.72
CA SER A 258 -0.96 21.08 -3.76
C SER A 258 -2.39 21.12 -4.31
N THR A 259 -2.66 20.36 -5.37
CA THR A 259 -4.00 20.21 -5.97
C THR A 259 -4.98 19.57 -5.00
N HIS A 260 -4.59 18.51 -4.27
CA HIS A 260 -5.45 17.88 -3.26
C HIS A 260 -5.83 18.85 -2.15
N VAL A 261 -4.84 19.54 -1.58
CA VAL A 261 -5.06 20.51 -0.50
C VAL A 261 -5.93 21.67 -0.97
N GLN A 262 -5.68 22.22 -2.16
CA GLN A 262 -6.50 23.31 -2.74
C GLN A 262 -7.96 22.91 -2.95
N ASN A 263 -8.23 21.64 -3.24
CA ASN A 263 -9.58 21.08 -3.37
C ASN A 263 -10.23 20.71 -2.02
N GLY A 264 -9.58 21.00 -0.89
CA GLY A 264 -10.12 20.77 0.47
C GLY A 264 -9.78 19.41 1.07
N PHE A 265 -9.00 18.56 0.39
CA PHE A 265 -8.47 17.31 0.94
C PHE A 265 -7.26 17.60 1.82
N THR A 266 -7.52 17.78 3.12
CA THR A 266 -6.51 18.23 4.11
C THR A 266 -6.12 17.16 5.13
N ALA A 267 -6.70 15.95 5.03
CA ALA A 267 -6.37 14.80 5.86
C ALA A 267 -5.78 13.67 5.01
N PHE A 268 -4.61 13.17 5.41
CA PHE A 268 -3.86 12.14 4.71
C PHE A 268 -3.57 10.97 5.65
N ASP A 269 -3.71 9.74 5.14
CA ASP A 269 -3.40 8.50 5.84
C ASP A 269 -2.09 7.89 5.30
N MET A 270 -1.18 7.53 6.21
CA MET A 270 0.14 6.96 5.92
C MET A 270 0.63 6.08 7.07
N ALA A 271 1.45 5.08 6.75
CA ALA A 271 1.99 4.13 7.73
C ALA A 271 3.47 3.81 7.44
N ASP A 272 4.21 3.42 8.49
CA ASP A 272 5.64 3.08 8.46
C ASP A 272 5.93 1.58 8.27
N HIS A 273 4.88 0.76 8.02
CA HIS A 273 4.79 -0.68 7.68
C HIS A 273 5.54 -1.71 8.58
N TYR A 274 4.78 -2.59 9.25
CA TYR A 274 5.32 -3.79 9.91
C TYR A 274 4.51 -5.03 9.52
N GLY A 275 5.19 -6.16 9.31
CA GLY A 275 4.61 -7.48 9.05
C GLY A 275 4.21 -8.17 10.36
N ASP A 276 4.88 -9.27 10.72
CA ASP A 276 4.66 -10.16 11.89
C ASP A 276 4.46 -9.49 13.27
N ALA A 277 4.65 -8.17 13.37
CA ALA A 277 4.38 -7.40 14.58
C ALA A 277 2.91 -7.51 15.02
N GLU A 278 1.94 -7.50 14.09
CA GLU A 278 0.51 -7.61 14.45
C GLU A 278 0.20 -8.95 15.13
N VAL A 279 0.72 -10.05 14.57
CA VAL A 279 0.55 -11.43 15.09
C VAL A 279 1.19 -11.61 16.47
N LEU A 280 2.38 -11.03 16.70
CA LEU A 280 3.07 -11.13 18.00
C LEU A 280 2.52 -10.20 19.08
N TYR A 281 1.87 -9.11 18.68
CA TYR A 281 1.39 -8.08 19.60
C TYR A 281 0.00 -8.41 20.17
N TRP A 282 -0.82 -9.17 19.42
CA TRP A 282 -2.18 -9.52 19.80
C TRP A 282 -2.26 -10.35 21.10
N ASP A 283 -1.44 -11.40 21.21
CA ASP A 283 -1.45 -12.30 22.38
C ASP A 283 -0.64 -11.77 23.58
N ASN A 284 -0.05 -10.57 23.48
CA ASN A 284 0.73 -9.97 24.56
C ASN A 284 -0.04 -8.84 25.26
N PRO A 285 -0.59 -9.05 26.48
CA PRO A 285 -1.39 -8.03 27.18
C PRO A 285 -0.64 -6.71 27.45
N GLN A 286 0.69 -6.69 27.32
CA GLN A 286 1.50 -5.47 27.44
C GLN A 286 1.22 -4.44 26.33
N TYR A 287 0.46 -4.78 25.28
CA TYR A 287 -0.01 -3.78 24.34
C TYR A 287 -0.84 -2.68 25.02
N ILE A 288 -1.57 -3.02 26.08
CA ILE A 288 -2.33 -2.06 26.89
C ILE A 288 -1.38 -1.11 27.63
N ASP A 289 -0.32 -1.64 28.25
CA ASP A 289 0.70 -0.82 28.93
C ASP A 289 1.33 0.17 27.94
N ALA A 290 1.65 -0.28 26.73
CA ALA A 290 2.17 0.59 25.68
C ALA A 290 1.18 1.70 25.29
N LEU A 291 -0.11 1.37 25.16
CA LEU A 291 -1.16 2.37 24.89
C LEU A 291 -1.31 3.38 26.05
N GLN A 292 -1.17 2.93 27.30
CA GLN A 292 -1.17 3.80 28.48
C GLN A 292 0.02 4.76 28.46
N TYR A 293 1.24 4.27 28.18
CA TYR A 293 2.42 5.13 28.03
C TYR A 293 2.27 6.14 26.89
N LEU A 294 1.69 5.73 25.76
CA LEU A 294 1.39 6.64 24.65
C LEU A 294 0.37 7.70 25.06
N ALA A 295 -0.60 7.36 25.93
CA ALA A 295 -1.62 8.30 26.39
C ALA A 295 -1.04 9.36 27.33
N GLU A 296 0.02 9.02 28.05
CA GLU A 296 0.77 9.94 28.92
C GLU A 296 1.77 10.82 28.16
N ASP A 297 2.16 10.43 26.94
CA ASP A 297 3.15 11.16 26.14
C ASP A 297 2.56 12.43 25.53
N LYS A 298 3.08 13.59 25.95
CA LYS A 298 2.64 14.92 25.47
C LYS A 298 2.85 15.15 23.97
N ARG A 299 3.67 14.33 23.30
CA ARG A 299 3.88 14.36 21.85
C ARG A 299 2.72 13.70 21.10
N VAL A 300 1.98 12.82 21.77
CA VAL A 300 0.82 12.11 21.24
C VAL A 300 -0.43 12.89 21.57
N ALA A 301 -1.08 13.47 20.56
CA ALA A 301 -2.29 14.25 20.76
C ALA A 301 -3.55 13.37 20.90
N ARG A 302 -3.58 12.22 20.22
CA ARG A 302 -4.68 11.25 20.22
C ARG A 302 -4.15 9.86 19.89
N ILE A 303 -4.85 8.86 20.41
CA ILE A 303 -4.62 7.45 20.12
C ILE A 303 -5.79 6.92 19.30
N GLY A 304 -5.46 6.26 18.21
CA GLY A 304 -6.36 5.44 17.42
C GLY A 304 -5.84 4.01 17.39
N LEU A 305 -6.76 3.07 17.24
CA LEU A 305 -6.45 1.67 16.95
C LEU A 305 -6.54 1.44 15.43
N CYS A 306 -5.94 0.36 14.96
CA CYS A 306 -6.07 -0.12 13.59
C CYS A 306 -6.20 -1.62 13.66
N ASN A 307 -7.20 -2.19 12.99
CA ASN A 307 -7.44 -3.62 12.92
C ASN A 307 -7.82 -4.34 14.22
N PHE A 308 -8.23 -3.58 15.25
CA PHE A 308 -8.74 -4.18 16.48
C PHE A 308 -10.18 -4.65 16.28
N ASP A 309 -10.45 -5.90 16.69
CA ASP A 309 -11.81 -6.40 16.84
C ASP A 309 -12.56 -5.74 18.00
N THR A 310 -13.87 -6.01 18.09
CA THR A 310 -14.71 -5.35 19.11
C THR A 310 -14.25 -5.72 20.52
N GLU A 311 -13.89 -6.99 20.77
CA GLU A 311 -13.47 -7.48 22.08
C GLU A 311 -12.22 -6.74 22.58
N HIS A 312 -11.20 -6.60 21.73
CA HIS A 312 -9.94 -5.96 22.12
C HIS A 312 -10.06 -4.45 22.20
N LEU A 313 -10.87 -3.84 21.34
CA LEU A 313 -11.22 -2.44 21.48
C LEU A 313 -11.89 -2.18 22.83
N GLU A 314 -12.82 -3.05 23.25
CA GLU A 314 -13.46 -2.93 24.56
C GLU A 314 -12.47 -3.11 25.70
N HIS A 315 -11.60 -4.12 25.64
CA HIS A 315 -10.55 -4.31 26.66
C HIS A 315 -9.62 -3.08 26.80
N VAL A 316 -9.24 -2.45 25.68
CA VAL A 316 -8.44 -1.21 25.72
C VAL A 316 -9.20 -0.09 26.42
N VAL A 317 -10.47 0.10 26.07
CA VAL A 317 -11.29 1.17 26.67
C VAL A 317 -11.53 0.91 28.15
N GLU A 318 -11.81 -0.34 28.53
CA GLU A 318 -11.99 -0.77 29.92
C GLU A 318 -10.73 -0.59 30.78
N SER A 319 -9.55 -0.66 30.17
CA SER A 319 -8.27 -0.36 30.83
C SER A 319 -8.04 1.14 31.13
N GLY A 320 -8.98 2.01 30.73
CA GLY A 320 -8.94 3.45 30.98
C GLY A 320 -8.25 4.27 29.90
N VAL A 321 -7.82 3.65 28.79
CA VAL A 321 -7.20 4.37 27.66
C VAL A 321 -8.29 4.99 26.78
N LYS A 322 -8.25 6.32 26.58
CA LYS A 322 -9.16 6.99 25.65
C LYS A 322 -8.73 6.77 24.20
N ILE A 323 -9.49 5.92 23.52
CA ILE A 323 -9.40 5.74 22.07
C ILE A 323 -10.33 6.71 21.36
N PHE A 324 -9.86 7.29 20.25
CA PHE A 324 -10.62 8.24 19.43
C PHE A 324 -11.08 7.61 18.12
N THR A 325 -10.25 6.76 17.51
CA THR A 325 -10.56 6.11 16.23
C THR A 325 -10.21 4.64 16.25
N ASN A 326 -10.91 3.85 15.44
CA ASN A 326 -10.44 2.53 15.02
C ASN A 326 -10.44 2.48 13.49
N GLN A 327 -9.27 2.29 12.88
CA GLN A 327 -9.13 2.14 11.44
C GLN A 327 -9.40 0.68 11.07
N VAL A 328 -10.42 0.48 10.24
CA VAL A 328 -10.86 -0.82 9.76
C VAL A 328 -10.23 -1.03 8.38
N GLN A 329 -9.05 -1.65 8.35
CA GLN A 329 -8.25 -1.88 7.13
C GLN A 329 -8.29 -3.35 6.73
N VAL A 330 -7.89 -3.64 5.47
CA VAL A 330 -7.70 -5.00 4.93
C VAL A 330 -6.26 -5.47 5.10
N GLY A 331 -6.06 -6.67 5.65
CA GLY A 331 -4.75 -7.19 6.04
C GLY A 331 -3.97 -7.69 4.85
N THR A 332 -2.69 -7.35 4.74
CA THR A 332 -1.85 -7.76 3.60
C THR A 332 -1.44 -9.22 3.70
N SER A 333 -2.42 -10.14 3.68
CA SER A 333 -2.21 -11.50 3.23
C SER A 333 -2.93 -11.64 1.89
N ALA A 334 -2.16 -11.47 0.81
CA ALA A 334 -2.68 -11.67 -0.52
C ALA A 334 -2.73 -13.18 -0.79
N ILE A 335 -3.97 -13.68 -0.93
CA ILE A 335 -4.33 -14.95 -1.59
C ILE A 335 -4.39 -16.14 -0.64
N THR A 336 -5.58 -16.41 -0.11
CA THR A 336 -6.06 -17.78 0.06
C THR A 336 -7.22 -17.97 -0.93
N ASP A 337 -7.17 -19.03 -1.74
CA ASP A 337 -8.32 -19.52 -2.54
C ASP A 337 -9.35 -20.27 -1.67
N VAL A 338 -9.13 -20.26 -0.36
CA VAL A 338 -10.16 -20.50 0.66
C VAL A 338 -10.62 -19.14 1.12
N ALA A 339 -11.93 -18.94 1.32
CA ALA A 339 -12.48 -17.80 2.05
C ALA A 339 -11.78 -17.73 3.43
N GLY A 340 -10.67 -17.00 3.49
CA GLY A 340 -9.75 -16.93 4.62
C GLY A 340 -9.85 -15.56 5.29
N PRO A 341 -9.74 -15.51 6.62
CA PRO A 341 -9.99 -14.35 7.43
C PRO A 341 -8.80 -13.39 7.36
N ASP A 342 -8.52 -12.72 6.23
CA ASP A 342 -7.46 -11.70 6.13
C ASP A 342 -7.99 -10.37 5.55
N LYS A 343 -9.32 -10.21 5.54
CA LYS A 343 -10.00 -9.32 4.60
C LYS A 343 -10.97 -8.33 5.25
N MET A 344 -10.54 -7.60 6.26
CA MET A 344 -11.43 -6.60 6.86
C MET A 344 -11.57 -5.34 5.98
N GLN A 345 -12.77 -5.00 5.56
CA GLN A 345 -13.09 -3.70 4.94
C GLN A 345 -14.43 -3.22 5.50
N PHE A 346 -14.77 -1.95 5.28
CA PHE A 346 -16.16 -1.52 5.41
C PHE A 346 -16.66 -1.02 4.06
N SER A 347 -17.52 -1.83 3.44
CA SER A 347 -18.10 -1.59 2.12
C SER A 347 -19.49 -2.23 2.03
N LEU A 348 -20.14 -2.09 0.87
CA LEU A 348 -21.38 -2.80 0.58
C LEU A 348 -21.21 -4.33 0.54
N VAL A 349 -19.98 -4.80 0.31
CA VAL A 349 -19.62 -6.24 0.23
C VAL A 349 -19.21 -6.79 1.59
N ASP A 350 -18.68 -5.95 2.48
CA ASP A 350 -18.33 -6.33 3.85
C ASP A 350 -18.91 -5.35 4.84
N SER A 351 -19.99 -5.78 5.48
CA SER A 351 -20.74 -5.02 6.48
C SER A 351 -20.53 -5.54 7.90
N ARG A 352 -19.56 -6.43 8.15
CA ARG A 352 -19.29 -6.96 9.49
C ARG A 352 -19.11 -5.89 10.59
N PRO A 353 -18.52 -4.71 10.32
CA PRO A 353 -18.48 -3.63 11.32
C PRO A 353 -19.85 -3.16 11.82
N THR A 354 -20.95 -3.44 11.12
CA THR A 354 -22.30 -3.03 11.56
C THR A 354 -22.88 -3.90 12.67
N PHE A 355 -22.31 -5.08 12.93
CA PHE A 355 -22.88 -6.07 13.86
C PHE A 355 -22.51 -5.79 15.32
N LYS A 356 -21.21 -5.67 15.64
CA LYS A 356 -20.71 -5.45 17.01
C LYS A 356 -19.96 -4.13 17.15
N MET A 357 -19.00 -3.87 16.27
CA MET A 357 -18.12 -2.69 16.30
C MET A 357 -18.90 -1.37 16.30
N ALA A 358 -19.99 -1.28 15.52
CA ALA A 358 -20.86 -0.11 15.47
C ALA A 358 -21.42 0.31 16.84
N ASP A 359 -21.88 -0.66 17.64
CA ASP A 359 -22.42 -0.41 18.98
C ASP A 359 -21.30 0.03 19.95
N ALA A 360 -20.17 -0.68 19.95
CA ALA A 360 -19.01 -0.32 20.78
C ALA A 360 -18.50 1.09 20.46
N CYS A 361 -18.34 1.42 19.16
CA CYS A 361 -17.93 2.75 18.75
C CYS A 361 -18.91 3.84 19.19
N SER A 362 -20.22 3.55 19.10
CA SER A 362 -21.27 4.49 19.51
C SER A 362 -21.27 4.71 21.02
N ARG A 363 -21.10 3.66 21.83
CA ARG A 363 -21.04 3.75 23.30
C ARG A 363 -19.84 4.52 23.82
N HIS A 364 -18.69 4.37 23.17
CA HIS A 364 -17.42 4.92 23.66
C HIS A 364 -16.99 6.23 22.98
N ASP A 365 -17.84 6.78 22.10
CA ASP A 365 -17.53 7.94 21.26
C ASP A 365 -16.22 7.75 20.51
N ILE A 366 -16.13 6.63 19.79
CA ILE A 366 -15.03 6.25 18.90
C ILE A 366 -15.54 6.35 17.47
N LYS A 367 -14.71 6.86 16.56
CA LYS A 367 -15.05 6.97 15.13
C LYS A 367 -14.29 5.94 14.29
N LEU A 368 -14.99 5.27 13.39
CA LEU A 368 -14.37 4.41 12.40
C LEU A 368 -13.73 5.24 11.29
N LEU A 369 -12.49 4.89 10.94
CA LEU A 369 -11.83 5.31 9.71
C LEU A 369 -11.84 4.12 8.75
N THR A 370 -12.66 4.20 7.70
CA THR A 370 -12.98 3.01 6.91
C THR A 370 -12.15 2.95 5.65
N TYR A 371 -11.58 1.78 5.37
CA TYR A 371 -10.80 1.51 4.18
C TYR A 371 -11.46 0.40 3.35
N GLY A 372 -11.10 0.32 2.06
CA GLY A 372 -11.56 -0.74 1.17
C GLY A 372 -12.99 -0.57 0.65
N THR A 373 -13.63 0.56 0.93
CA THR A 373 -15.00 0.92 0.53
C THR A 373 -15.32 0.65 -0.95
N LEU A 374 -14.34 0.76 -1.85
CA LEU A 374 -14.52 0.56 -3.30
C LEU A 374 -14.05 -0.82 -3.81
N CYS A 375 -13.73 -1.76 -2.93
CA CYS A 375 -13.25 -3.11 -3.29
C CYS A 375 -12.10 -3.09 -4.31
N GLY A 376 -11.09 -2.22 -4.09
CA GLY A 376 -9.96 -2.08 -5.02
C GLY A 376 -10.32 -1.43 -6.35
N GLY A 377 -11.48 -0.76 -6.42
CA GLY A 377 -12.02 -0.13 -7.61
C GLY A 377 -12.94 -1.03 -8.42
N PHE A 378 -13.47 -2.12 -7.83
CA PHE A 378 -14.55 -2.92 -8.43
C PHE A 378 -15.91 -2.23 -8.33
N ILE A 379 -16.16 -1.48 -7.25
CA ILE A 379 -17.39 -0.69 -7.12
C ILE A 379 -17.19 0.64 -7.86
N ALA A 380 -17.30 0.58 -9.18
CA ALA A 380 -17.09 1.71 -10.08
C ALA A 380 -17.82 1.49 -11.41
N ASP A 381 -18.07 2.59 -12.14
CA ASP A 381 -18.81 2.58 -13.40
C ASP A 381 -18.25 1.61 -14.45
N LYS A 382 -16.92 1.51 -14.49
CA LYS A 382 -16.18 0.69 -15.46
C LYS A 382 -16.41 -0.83 -15.34
N TRP A 383 -17.02 -1.30 -14.25
CA TRP A 383 -17.25 -2.73 -14.00
C TRP A 383 -18.71 -3.13 -14.19
N LEU A 384 -19.60 -2.17 -14.45
CA LEU A 384 -21.01 -2.44 -14.69
C LEU A 384 -21.18 -3.12 -16.06
N ASN A 385 -21.91 -4.23 -16.09
CA ASN A 385 -22.14 -5.09 -17.26
C ASN A 385 -20.88 -5.76 -17.83
N GLU A 386 -19.80 -5.81 -17.05
CA GLU A 386 -18.59 -6.53 -17.43
C GLU A 386 -18.68 -8.01 -17.01
N PRO A 387 -18.13 -8.93 -17.82
CA PRO A 387 -18.04 -10.33 -17.44
C PRO A 387 -17.14 -10.51 -16.21
N GLU A 388 -17.28 -11.66 -15.55
CA GLU A 388 -16.45 -12.01 -14.40
C GLU A 388 -14.95 -11.96 -14.80
N PRO A 389 -14.12 -11.19 -14.08
CA PRO A 389 -12.74 -10.98 -14.47
C PRO A 389 -11.89 -12.23 -14.22
N ASP A 390 -11.01 -12.54 -15.15
CA ASP A 390 -9.91 -13.46 -14.88
C ASP A 390 -8.92 -12.78 -13.92
N VAL A 391 -8.89 -13.22 -12.65
CA VAL A 391 -7.99 -12.68 -11.61
C VAL A 391 -6.50 -12.88 -11.93
N TYR A 392 -6.18 -13.76 -12.87
CA TYR A 392 -4.82 -13.99 -13.36
C TYR A 392 -4.43 -13.05 -14.50
N ASP A 393 -5.36 -12.26 -15.05
CA ASP A 393 -5.07 -11.29 -16.09
C ASP A 393 -4.09 -10.20 -15.59
N THR A 394 -3.25 -9.73 -16.50
CA THR A 394 -2.27 -8.66 -16.30
C THR A 394 -2.90 -7.30 -15.96
N ASN A 395 -4.15 -7.07 -16.37
CA ASN A 395 -4.88 -5.83 -16.16
C ASN A 395 -5.53 -5.75 -14.76
N ILE A 396 -5.54 -6.86 -14.00
CA ILE A 396 -6.05 -6.89 -12.64
C ILE A 396 -4.96 -6.44 -11.65
N THR A 397 -5.24 -5.39 -10.90
CA THR A 397 -4.34 -4.89 -9.85
C THR A 397 -4.26 -5.87 -8.67
N PRO A 398 -3.17 -5.86 -7.87
CA PRO A 398 -3.08 -6.72 -6.69
C PRO A 398 -4.24 -6.48 -5.69
N SER A 399 -4.74 -5.25 -5.57
CA SER A 399 -5.92 -4.94 -4.75
C SER A 399 -7.16 -5.65 -5.28
N GLN A 400 -7.43 -5.57 -6.58
CA GLN A 400 -8.60 -6.22 -7.17
C GLN A 400 -8.56 -7.73 -6.95
N ARG A 401 -7.42 -8.41 -7.14
CA ARG A 401 -7.31 -9.85 -6.82
C ARG A 401 -7.72 -10.16 -5.38
N LYS A 402 -7.34 -9.30 -4.44
CA LYS A 402 -7.67 -9.44 -3.01
C LYS A 402 -9.18 -9.33 -2.76
N TYR A 403 -9.82 -8.30 -3.31
CA TYR A 403 -11.24 -8.02 -3.08
C TYR A 403 -12.18 -8.92 -3.87
N TYR A 404 -11.73 -9.49 -4.99
CA TYR A 404 -12.54 -10.42 -5.76
C TYR A 404 -12.99 -11.62 -4.92
N GLY A 405 -12.10 -12.19 -4.10
CA GLY A 405 -12.48 -13.28 -3.18
C GLY A 405 -13.56 -12.88 -2.16
N MET A 406 -13.60 -11.60 -1.73
CA MET A 406 -14.71 -11.11 -0.87
C MET A 406 -16.02 -11.03 -1.63
N ILE A 407 -15.99 -10.60 -2.90
CA ILE A 407 -17.18 -10.56 -3.76
C ILE A 407 -17.74 -11.97 -3.95
N CYS A 408 -16.86 -12.96 -4.18
CA CYS A 408 -17.27 -14.37 -4.29
C CYS A 408 -17.93 -14.88 -3.00
N SER A 409 -17.34 -14.62 -1.83
CA SER A 409 -17.93 -15.03 -0.54
C SER A 409 -19.24 -14.30 -0.23
N TRP A 410 -19.35 -13.04 -0.62
CA TRP A 410 -20.52 -12.20 -0.37
C TRP A 410 -21.74 -12.61 -1.20
N GLY A 411 -21.56 -12.96 -2.47
CA GLY A 411 -22.71 -13.34 -3.30
C GLY A 411 -22.38 -13.71 -4.75
N GLY A 412 -21.10 -13.76 -5.10
CA GLY A 412 -20.65 -14.03 -6.46
C GLY A 412 -20.73 -12.81 -7.38
N TRP A 413 -20.20 -12.97 -8.60
CA TRP A 413 -20.13 -11.89 -9.58
C TRP A 413 -21.51 -11.46 -10.10
N ASP A 414 -22.43 -12.41 -10.29
CA ASP A 414 -23.77 -12.11 -10.81
C ASP A 414 -24.56 -11.18 -9.87
N LEU A 415 -24.62 -11.51 -8.58
CA LEU A 415 -25.26 -10.64 -7.58
C LEU A 415 -24.51 -9.30 -7.45
N PHE A 416 -23.19 -9.30 -7.63
CA PHE A 416 -22.40 -8.08 -7.64
C PHE A 416 -22.75 -7.18 -8.83
N GLN A 417 -23.04 -7.73 -10.02
CA GLN A 417 -23.53 -6.96 -11.16
C GLN A 417 -24.93 -6.38 -10.94
N GLU A 418 -25.81 -7.13 -10.25
CA GLU A 418 -27.11 -6.60 -9.81
C GLU A 418 -26.93 -5.42 -8.85
N LEU A 419 -26.00 -5.54 -7.88
CA LEU A 419 -25.65 -4.44 -6.98
C LEU A 419 -25.16 -3.22 -7.77
N LEU A 420 -24.22 -3.39 -8.70
CA LEU A 420 -23.72 -2.27 -9.53
C LEU A 420 -24.85 -1.62 -10.34
N SER A 421 -25.81 -2.39 -10.83
CA SER A 421 -26.98 -1.90 -11.57
C SER A 421 -27.91 -1.06 -10.70
N VAL A 422 -28.14 -1.49 -9.46
CA VAL A 422 -28.89 -0.71 -8.46
C VAL A 422 -28.15 0.57 -8.10
N LEU A 423 -26.84 0.47 -7.82
CA LEU A 423 -26.01 1.63 -7.53
C LEU A 423 -25.99 2.62 -8.70
N ARG A 424 -26.01 2.16 -9.95
CA ARG A 424 -26.15 3.03 -11.13
C ARG A 424 -27.47 3.78 -11.14
N THR A 425 -28.56 3.10 -10.78
CA THR A 425 -29.90 3.71 -10.74
C THR A 425 -29.93 4.85 -9.73
N VAL A 426 -29.43 4.58 -8.52
CA VAL A 426 -29.31 5.59 -7.46
C VAL A 426 -28.33 6.70 -7.86
N ALA A 427 -27.18 6.37 -8.46
CA ALA A 427 -26.20 7.32 -8.96
C ALA A 427 -26.80 8.29 -9.99
N THR A 428 -27.65 7.78 -10.88
CA THR A 428 -28.34 8.59 -11.90
C THR A 428 -29.31 9.59 -11.27
N LYS A 429 -30.06 9.18 -10.24
CA LYS A 429 -30.96 10.06 -9.48
C LYS A 429 -30.22 11.23 -8.84
N HIS A 430 -29.04 10.98 -8.27
CA HIS A 430 -28.24 11.99 -7.58
C HIS A 430 -27.24 12.74 -8.47
N GLY A 431 -27.12 12.38 -9.76
CA GLY A 431 -26.18 12.99 -10.70
C GLY A 431 -24.71 12.71 -10.38
N VAL A 432 -24.41 11.55 -9.81
CA VAL A 432 -23.07 11.12 -9.37
C VAL A 432 -22.71 9.76 -9.99
N ASN A 433 -21.55 9.18 -9.63
CA ASN A 433 -21.12 7.85 -10.09
C ASN A 433 -21.39 6.73 -9.07
N ILE A 434 -21.20 5.46 -9.50
CA ILE A 434 -21.38 4.28 -8.62
C ILE A 434 -20.49 4.38 -7.37
N SER A 435 -19.23 4.78 -7.54
CA SER A 435 -18.26 4.89 -6.44
C SER A 435 -18.71 5.90 -5.39
N ASN A 436 -19.36 6.99 -5.80
CA ASN A 436 -19.92 8.00 -4.91
C ASN A 436 -21.07 7.44 -4.06
N ILE A 437 -21.98 6.65 -4.66
CA ILE A 437 -23.07 6.01 -3.90
C ILE A 437 -22.51 5.07 -2.83
N ALA A 438 -21.56 4.22 -3.20
CA ALA A 438 -20.95 3.28 -2.27
C ALA A 438 -20.19 3.99 -1.13
N THR A 439 -19.46 5.06 -1.46
CA THR A 439 -18.78 5.89 -0.45
C THR A 439 -19.77 6.59 0.46
N ARG A 440 -20.86 7.13 -0.10
CA ARG A 440 -21.91 7.81 0.65
C ARG A 440 -22.63 6.87 1.61
N TRP A 441 -22.90 5.64 1.18
CA TRP A 441 -23.51 4.61 2.01
C TRP A 441 -22.70 4.35 3.28
N VAL A 442 -21.36 4.22 3.17
CA VAL A 442 -20.48 4.07 4.35
C VAL A 442 -20.43 5.34 5.19
N LEU A 443 -20.37 6.53 4.57
CA LEU A 443 -20.33 7.80 5.30
C LEU A 443 -21.65 8.12 6.03
N ASP A 444 -22.78 7.55 5.64
CA ASP A 444 -24.06 7.84 6.30
C ASP A 444 -24.18 7.20 7.69
N PHE A 445 -23.30 6.25 8.03
CA PHE A 445 -23.26 5.69 9.38
C PHE A 445 -22.71 6.72 10.39
N PRO A 446 -23.40 6.96 11.53
CA PRO A 446 -23.01 8.02 12.49
C PRO A 446 -21.71 7.72 13.25
N TYR A 447 -21.33 6.45 13.33
CA TYR A 447 -20.07 5.98 13.93
C TYR A 447 -18.91 6.00 12.94
N VAL A 448 -19.14 6.27 11.65
CA VAL A 448 -18.07 6.46 10.65
C VAL A 448 -17.64 7.92 10.63
N GLY A 449 -16.38 8.17 11.01
CA GLY A 449 -15.77 9.49 10.95
C GLY A 449 -15.44 9.87 9.51
N ALA A 450 -14.66 9.02 8.83
CA ALA A 450 -14.21 9.25 7.46
C ALA A 450 -14.01 7.96 6.67
N VAL A 451 -14.13 8.09 5.34
CA VAL A 451 -13.70 7.06 4.37
C VAL A 451 -12.33 7.42 3.81
N ILE A 452 -11.43 6.44 3.78
CA ILE A 452 -10.10 6.56 3.20
C ILE A 452 -10.13 6.09 1.74
N ILE A 453 -9.88 7.01 0.80
CA ILE A 453 -9.85 6.73 -0.64
C ILE A 453 -8.41 6.81 -1.13
N GLY A 454 -7.96 5.79 -1.87
CA GLY A 454 -6.59 5.71 -2.38
C GLY A 454 -6.33 6.75 -3.46
N ALA A 455 -5.24 7.51 -3.30
CA ALA A 455 -4.83 8.53 -4.26
C ALA A 455 -3.49 8.17 -4.94
N ARG A 456 -3.49 8.11 -6.28
CA ARG A 456 -2.26 8.00 -7.09
C ARG A 456 -1.74 9.40 -7.43
N ILE A 457 -1.29 10.12 -6.40
CA ILE A 457 -0.84 11.52 -6.49
C ILE A 457 0.27 11.66 -7.55
N GLY A 458 0.12 12.61 -8.47
CA GLY A 458 1.07 12.84 -9.56
C GLY A 458 0.97 11.84 -10.73
N MET A 459 -0.02 10.94 -10.74
CA MET A 459 -0.31 10.02 -11.84
C MET A 459 -1.75 10.14 -12.36
N SER A 460 -2.73 9.74 -11.54
CA SER A 460 -4.15 9.74 -11.88
C SER A 460 -4.94 10.13 -10.64
N GLU A 461 -5.58 11.29 -10.70
CA GLU A 461 -6.25 11.92 -9.55
C GLU A 461 -7.75 12.01 -9.82
N HIS A 462 -8.57 11.54 -8.88
CA HIS A 462 -10.04 11.57 -8.95
C HIS A 462 -10.61 12.55 -7.91
N THR A 463 -9.91 13.65 -7.64
CA THR A 463 -10.24 14.60 -6.56
C THR A 463 -11.60 15.28 -6.77
N SER A 464 -11.91 15.67 -8.02
CA SER A 464 -13.22 16.23 -8.37
C SER A 464 -14.35 15.25 -8.08
N ASP A 465 -14.16 13.99 -8.51
CA ASP A 465 -15.17 12.94 -8.39
C ASP A 465 -15.33 12.49 -6.95
N ASN A 466 -14.26 12.41 -6.16
CA ASN A 466 -14.38 12.11 -4.74
C ASN A 466 -15.16 13.20 -3.99
N ALA A 467 -14.97 14.46 -4.38
CA ALA A 467 -15.65 15.61 -3.77
C ALA A 467 -17.15 15.71 -4.11
N THR A 468 -17.66 14.99 -5.11
CA THR A 468 -19.10 14.90 -5.40
C THR A 468 -19.84 13.97 -4.44
N THR A 469 -19.13 13.16 -3.65
CA THR A 469 -19.72 12.31 -2.60
C THR A 469 -20.32 13.13 -1.44
N LEU A 470 -19.88 14.39 -1.29
CA LEU A 470 -20.24 15.26 -0.16
C LEU A 470 -21.34 16.26 -0.54
N GLY A 471 -22.17 16.63 0.43
CA GLY A 471 -23.22 17.64 0.31
C GLY A 471 -24.62 17.09 0.03
N TRP A 472 -24.80 15.77 0.12
CA TRP A 472 -26.08 15.07 -0.05
C TRP A 472 -26.07 13.77 0.78
N SER A 473 -27.22 13.10 0.88
CA SER A 473 -27.38 11.84 1.62
C SER A 473 -28.31 10.89 0.88
N LEU A 474 -28.18 9.58 1.12
CA LEU A 474 -29.13 8.60 0.60
C LEU A 474 -30.46 8.70 1.36
N ASP A 475 -31.56 8.76 0.62
CA ASP A 475 -32.90 8.69 1.22
C ASP A 475 -33.35 7.24 1.47
N ASP A 476 -34.49 7.08 2.14
CA ASP A 476 -34.99 5.76 2.54
C ASP A 476 -35.27 4.85 1.34
N ASN A 477 -35.69 5.42 0.20
CA ASN A 477 -35.91 4.64 -1.02
C ASN A 477 -34.58 4.17 -1.62
N ASP A 478 -33.56 5.03 -1.65
CA ASP A 478 -32.22 4.65 -2.10
C ASP A 478 -31.63 3.54 -1.24
N ARG A 479 -31.79 3.66 0.09
CA ARG A 479 -31.35 2.64 1.04
C ARG A 479 -32.11 1.34 0.83
N GLY A 480 -33.43 1.39 0.66
CA GLY A 480 -34.26 0.21 0.40
C GLY A 480 -33.82 -0.55 -0.84
N LEU A 481 -33.58 0.15 -1.96
CA LEU A 481 -33.10 -0.48 -3.20
C LEU A 481 -31.77 -1.20 -3.02
N ILE A 482 -30.82 -0.57 -2.32
CA ILE A 482 -29.52 -1.17 -2.02
C ILE A 482 -29.72 -2.39 -1.11
N GLU A 483 -30.51 -2.24 -0.05
CA GLU A 483 -30.72 -3.26 0.96
C GLU A 483 -31.38 -4.53 0.39
N GLU A 484 -32.29 -4.40 -0.58
CA GLU A 484 -32.89 -5.55 -1.28
C GLU A 484 -31.84 -6.48 -1.92
N VAL A 485 -30.74 -5.92 -2.43
CA VAL A 485 -29.63 -6.71 -2.97
C VAL A 485 -28.75 -7.24 -1.84
N LEU A 486 -28.47 -6.42 -0.83
CA LEU A 486 -27.65 -6.83 0.31
C LEU A 486 -28.29 -7.97 1.11
N ASP A 487 -29.62 -8.03 1.22
CA ASP A 487 -30.35 -9.10 1.92
C ASP A 487 -30.32 -10.44 1.19
N ARG A 488 -30.07 -10.42 -0.12
CA ARG A 488 -29.88 -11.63 -0.93
C ARG A 488 -28.44 -12.16 -0.89
N SER A 489 -27.53 -11.39 -0.29
CA SER A 489 -26.12 -11.75 -0.14
C SER A 489 -25.88 -12.53 1.15
N ASN A 490 -24.73 -13.17 1.24
CA ASN A 490 -24.25 -13.87 2.43
C ASN A 490 -23.66 -12.90 3.48
N ARG A 491 -23.95 -11.59 3.44
CA ARG A 491 -23.29 -10.61 4.33
C ARG A 491 -23.41 -10.94 5.81
N ALA A 492 -24.52 -11.54 6.25
CA ALA A 492 -24.72 -11.95 7.64
C ALA A 492 -23.96 -13.24 7.95
N GLU A 493 -23.98 -14.20 7.03
CA GLU A 493 -23.21 -15.44 7.14
C GLU A 493 -21.70 -15.18 7.13
N MET A 494 -21.24 -14.12 6.45
CA MET A 494 -19.84 -13.69 6.50
C MET A 494 -19.40 -13.31 7.92
N PHE A 495 -20.27 -12.70 8.73
CA PHE A 495 -19.97 -12.46 10.15
C PHE A 495 -19.88 -13.76 10.94
N GLU A 496 -20.77 -14.72 10.69
CA GLU A 496 -20.77 -16.02 11.37
C GLU A 496 -19.57 -16.89 10.99
N THR A 497 -19.17 -16.85 9.71
CA THR A 497 -18.10 -17.69 9.15
C THR A 497 -16.71 -17.09 9.29
N MET A 498 -16.57 -15.78 9.10
CA MET A 498 -15.28 -15.08 9.18
C MET A 498 -15.04 -14.43 10.55
N GLY A 499 -16.06 -14.36 11.40
CA GLY A 499 -16.00 -13.71 12.70
C GLY A 499 -16.18 -12.19 12.64
N ASP A 500 -15.92 -11.55 13.78
CA ASP A 500 -16.02 -10.10 13.92
C ASP A 500 -14.97 -9.39 13.05
N CYS A 501 -15.22 -8.13 12.71
CA CYS A 501 -14.25 -7.35 11.96
C CYS A 501 -12.98 -7.20 12.82
N GLY A 502 -11.82 -7.63 12.32
CA GLY A 502 -10.53 -7.51 13.01
C GLY A 502 -10.00 -8.87 13.48
N ASN A 503 -10.87 -9.88 13.59
CA ASN A 503 -10.48 -11.26 13.92
C ASN A 503 -9.46 -11.83 12.93
N GLU A 504 -9.43 -11.27 11.73
CA GLU A 504 -8.53 -11.63 10.64
C GLU A 504 -7.06 -11.37 10.89
N TYR A 505 -6.77 -10.56 11.89
CA TYR A 505 -5.41 -10.18 12.25
C TYR A 505 -4.88 -10.94 13.46
N ARG A 506 -5.65 -11.95 13.92
CA ARG A 506 -5.20 -12.98 14.85
C ARG A 506 -4.50 -14.09 14.07
#